data_AF-A0A3C0FK78-F1
#
_entry.id   AF-A0A3C0FK78-F1
#
_cell.length_a   1.000
_cell.length_b   1.000
_cell.length_c   1.000
_cell.angle_alpha   90.00
_cell.angle_beta   90.00
_cell.angle_gamma   90.00
#
_symmetry.space_group_name_H-M   'P 1'
#
loop_
_entity.id
_entity.type
_entity.pdbx_description
1 polymer ?
#
loop_
_entity_poly.entity_id
_entity_poly.type
_entity_poly.pdbx_seq_one_letter_code
_entity_poly.pdbx_strand_id
1 'polypeptide(L)'
;MNALPEFLTKRRPPVEGSREFKLVTEYEPAGDQPQAIAELMAGINDDERDQVLLGVTGSGKTFTMANIIAKTQRPALVLAPNKTLAAQLYAEMKHFFPDNAVEYFVSYYDYYQPEAYIPRSDTYIEKDSSINEQIDRMRHAATRAILERNDCIIVASVSCIYGIGAVETYLEMTQR
;
A
#
# COMPACT_ATOMS: atom_id res chain seq x y z
N MET A 1 1.60 -24.52 18.91
CA MET A 1 1.14 -23.65 17.81
C MET A 1 -0.09 -22.92 18.30
N ASN A 2 0.03 -21.65 18.70
CA ASN A 2 -1.14 -20.88 19.11
C ASN A 2 -1.93 -20.52 17.86
N ALA A 3 -3.23 -20.86 17.86
CA ALA A 3 -4.14 -20.46 16.79
C ALA A 3 -4.11 -18.93 16.63
N LEU A 4 -4.12 -18.46 15.38
CA LEU A 4 -4.22 -17.04 15.09
C LEU A 4 -5.53 -16.49 15.71
N PRO A 5 -5.53 -15.28 16.30
CA PRO A 5 -6.75 -14.60 16.74
C PRO A 5 -7.86 -14.66 15.68
N GLU A 6 -9.11 -14.80 16.12
CA GLU A 6 -10.28 -15.05 15.26
C GLU A 6 -10.53 -13.96 14.19
N PHE A 7 -10.01 -12.74 14.39
CA PHE A 7 -10.06 -11.65 13.42
C PHE A 7 -8.93 -11.67 12.38
N LEU A 8 -7.88 -12.47 12.57
CA LEU A 8 -6.83 -12.65 11.57
C LEU A 8 -7.34 -13.65 10.53
N THR A 9 -7.70 -13.12 9.37
CA THR A 9 -8.05 -13.94 8.21
C THR A 9 -6.88 -14.88 7.88
N LYS A 10 -7.21 -16.14 7.59
CA LYS A 10 -6.22 -17.12 7.10
C LYS A 10 -5.50 -16.51 5.91
N ARG A 11 -4.16 -16.66 5.84
CA ARG A 11 -3.37 -16.19 4.68
C ARG A 11 -4.02 -16.72 3.41
N ARG A 12 -4.39 -15.79 2.52
CA ARG A 12 -4.94 -16.15 1.21
C ARG A 12 -3.87 -16.92 0.42
N PRO A 13 -4.21 -18.03 -0.25
CA PRO A 13 -3.28 -18.67 -1.17
C PRO A 13 -2.92 -17.70 -2.30
N PRO A 14 -1.68 -17.77 -2.84
CA PRO A 14 -1.31 -16.99 -4.02
C PRO A 14 -2.28 -17.22 -5.17
N VAL A 15 -2.65 -16.15 -5.89
CA VAL A 15 -3.44 -16.25 -7.11
C VAL A 15 -2.63 -16.99 -8.19
N GLU A 16 -3.19 -18.06 -8.77
CA GLU A 16 -2.55 -18.81 -9.85
C GLU A 16 -2.34 -17.94 -11.09
N GLY A 17 -1.19 -18.10 -11.77
CA GLY A 17 -0.86 -17.33 -12.97
C GLY A 17 -0.49 -15.86 -12.72
N SER A 18 -0.32 -15.45 -11.46
CA SER A 18 0.20 -14.12 -11.12
C SER A 18 1.61 -13.92 -11.68
N ARG A 19 1.88 -12.71 -12.13
CA ARG A 19 3.23 -12.28 -12.53
C ARG A 19 4.12 -12.15 -11.29
N GLU A 20 5.44 -12.23 -11.50
CA GLU A 20 6.46 -11.93 -10.50
C GLU A 20 6.74 -10.42 -10.47
N PHE A 21 7.17 -9.90 -9.32
CA PHE A 21 7.71 -8.55 -9.24
C PHE A 21 8.98 -8.44 -10.06
N LYS A 22 9.01 -7.49 -11.00
CA LYS A 22 10.13 -7.21 -11.88
C LYS A 22 10.60 -5.77 -11.67
N LEU A 23 11.68 -5.64 -10.90
CA LEU A 23 12.35 -4.36 -10.72
C LEU A 23 13.06 -3.96 -12.01
N VAL A 24 12.65 -2.84 -12.59
CA VAL A 24 13.25 -2.25 -13.79
C VAL A 24 14.01 -0.99 -13.37
N THR A 25 15.32 -0.98 -13.60
CA THR A 25 16.19 0.13 -13.25
C THR A 25 17.51 0.04 -14.01
N GLU A 26 18.18 1.18 -14.21
CA GLU A 26 19.57 1.25 -14.70
C GLU A 26 20.57 1.30 -13.53
N TYR A 27 20.09 1.39 -12.30
CA TYR A 27 20.92 1.54 -11.10
C TYR A 27 21.16 0.19 -10.44
N GLU A 28 22.37 0.01 -9.91
CA GLU A 28 22.68 -1.09 -8.99
C GLU A 28 22.71 -0.57 -7.55
N PRO A 29 22.31 -1.37 -6.54
CA PRO A 29 22.46 -0.99 -5.14
C PRO A 29 23.90 -0.59 -4.81
N ALA A 30 24.08 0.59 -4.22
CA ALA A 30 25.39 1.17 -3.95
C ALA A 30 25.48 1.79 -2.54
N GLY A 31 26.70 2.08 -2.09
CA GLY A 31 26.95 2.58 -0.73
C GLY A 31 26.49 1.55 0.31
N ASP A 32 25.68 1.98 1.28
CA ASP A 32 25.18 1.12 2.36
C ASP A 32 23.97 0.26 1.94
N GLN A 33 23.40 0.48 0.74
CA GLN A 33 22.19 -0.21 0.28
C GLN A 33 22.36 -1.74 0.19
N PRO A 34 23.46 -2.31 -0.36
CA PRO A 34 23.61 -3.76 -0.44
C PRO A 34 23.57 -4.44 0.94
N GLN A 35 24.23 -3.83 1.93
CA GLN A 35 24.24 -4.33 3.31
C GLN A 35 22.85 -4.22 3.94
N ALA A 36 22.19 -3.06 3.84
CA ALA A 36 20.85 -2.86 4.37
C ALA A 36 19.83 -3.84 3.75
N ILE A 37 19.94 -4.12 2.44
CA ILE A 37 19.10 -5.11 1.76
C ILE A 37 19.37 -6.51 2.32
N ALA A 38 20.63 -6.88 2.51
CA ALA A 38 20.99 -8.20 3.03
C ALA A 38 20.48 -8.42 4.46
N GLU A 39 20.64 -7.42 5.33
CA GLU A 39 20.18 -7.47 6.73
C GLU A 39 18.65 -7.58 6.82
N LEU A 40 17.92 -6.74 6.07
CA LEU A 40 16.46 -6.80 6.04
C LEU A 40 15.95 -8.14 5.47
N MET A 41 16.61 -8.67 4.43
CA MET A 41 16.26 -9.99 3.89
C MET A 41 16.52 -11.11 4.89
N ALA A 42 17.60 -11.04 5.67
CA ALA A 42 17.87 -12.02 6.72
C ALA A 42 16.75 -12.03 7.77
N GLY A 43 16.38 -10.85 8.31
CA GLY A 43 15.28 -10.75 9.27
C GLY A 43 13.95 -11.26 8.70
N ILE A 44 13.65 -10.99 7.42
CA ILE A 44 12.43 -11.50 6.77
C ILE A 44 12.45 -13.03 6.68
N ASN A 45 13.60 -13.64 6.35
CA ASN A 45 13.75 -15.09 6.27
C ASN A 45 13.70 -15.77 7.65
N ASP A 46 14.08 -15.05 8.70
CA ASP A 46 13.98 -15.49 10.09
C ASP A 46 12.59 -15.23 10.72
N ASP A 47 11.60 -14.83 9.90
CA ASP A 47 10.21 -14.51 10.28
C ASP A 47 10.12 -13.38 11.34
N GLU A 48 11.10 -12.47 11.34
CA GLU A 48 11.03 -11.23 12.11
C GLU A 48 9.90 -10.34 11.59
N ARG A 49 8.97 -9.98 12.49
CA ARG A 49 7.77 -9.21 12.12
C ARG A 49 8.06 -7.72 11.96
N ASP A 50 8.92 -7.18 12.82
CA ASP A 50 9.17 -5.74 12.93
C ASP A 50 10.65 -5.47 12.70
N GLN A 51 10.97 -4.66 11.69
CA GLN A 51 12.33 -4.28 11.32
C GLN A 51 12.39 -2.79 11.00
N VAL A 52 13.55 -2.15 11.24
CA VAL A 52 13.74 -0.71 11.05
C VAL A 52 14.90 -0.44 10.12
N LEU A 53 14.63 0.19 8.98
CA LEU A 53 15.66 0.72 8.09
C LEU A 53 16.07 2.13 8.53
N LEU A 54 17.20 2.25 9.23
CA LEU A 54 17.75 3.55 9.63
C LEU A 54 18.54 4.18 8.47
N GLY A 55 17.83 4.83 7.55
CA GLY A 55 18.45 5.49 6.38
C GLY A 55 18.44 7.01 6.45
N VAL A 56 19.60 7.65 6.21
CA VAL A 56 19.71 9.12 6.08
C VAL A 56 18.91 9.65 4.88
N THR A 57 18.56 10.94 4.87
CA THR A 57 17.89 11.57 3.72
C THR A 57 18.80 11.50 2.48
N GLY A 58 18.22 11.19 1.32
CA GLY A 58 18.97 11.05 0.07
C GLY A 58 19.68 9.72 -0.15
N SER A 59 19.67 8.79 0.81
CA SER A 59 20.32 7.46 0.68
C SER A 59 19.62 6.47 -0.27
N GLY A 60 18.51 6.87 -0.92
CA GLY A 60 17.76 5.96 -1.80
C GLY A 60 16.93 4.90 -1.07
N LYS A 61 16.26 5.28 0.02
CA LYS A 61 15.38 4.38 0.81
C LYS A 61 14.31 3.70 -0.04
N THR A 62 13.66 4.42 -0.96
CA THR A 62 12.65 3.82 -1.84
C THR A 62 13.25 2.71 -2.70
N PHE A 63 14.44 2.93 -3.27
CA PHE A 63 15.13 1.93 -4.08
C PHE A 63 15.57 0.69 -3.27
N THR A 64 16.00 0.92 -2.02
CA THR A 64 16.27 -0.17 -1.06
C THR A 64 15.02 -1.01 -0.85
N MET A 65 13.87 -0.38 -0.57
CA MET A 65 12.61 -1.09 -0.37
C MET A 65 12.07 -1.75 -1.65
N ALA A 66 12.29 -1.15 -2.82
CA ALA A 66 11.97 -1.78 -4.11
C ALA A 66 12.75 -3.09 -4.30
N ASN A 67 14.05 -3.11 -3.96
CA ASN A 67 14.83 -4.34 -3.96
C ASN A 67 14.28 -5.40 -2.99
N ILE A 68 13.84 -4.99 -1.79
CA ILE A 68 13.19 -5.91 -0.83
C ILE A 68 11.90 -6.50 -1.40
N ILE A 69 11.02 -5.68 -1.99
CA ILE A 69 9.76 -6.16 -2.59
C ILE A 69 10.06 -7.14 -3.73
N ALA A 70 11.00 -6.82 -4.61
CA ALA A 70 11.41 -7.69 -5.71
C ALA A 70 12.05 -9.00 -5.25
N LYS A 71 12.79 -9.01 -4.13
CA LYS A 71 13.39 -10.25 -3.60
C LYS A 71 12.41 -11.12 -2.84
N THR A 72 11.48 -10.50 -2.12
CA THR A 72 10.51 -11.22 -1.28
C THR A 72 9.34 -11.78 -2.07
N GLN A 73 9.01 -11.20 -3.24
CA GLN A 73 7.88 -11.64 -4.07
C GLN A 73 6.54 -11.63 -3.31
N ARG A 74 6.36 -10.67 -2.40
CA ARG A 74 5.16 -10.52 -1.56
C ARG A 74 4.40 -9.23 -1.91
N PRO A 75 3.06 -9.25 -1.96
CA PRO A 75 2.28 -8.01 -2.04
C PRO A 75 2.69 -7.05 -0.93
N ALA A 76 2.82 -5.77 -1.26
CA ALA A 76 3.33 -4.75 -0.35
C ALA A 76 2.35 -3.60 -0.16
N LEU A 77 2.18 -3.18 1.10
CA LEU A 77 1.47 -1.96 1.46
C LEU A 77 2.48 -0.92 1.94
N VAL A 78 2.58 0.20 1.23
CA VAL A 78 3.43 1.34 1.59
C VAL A 78 2.56 2.42 2.21
N LEU A 79 2.72 2.65 3.51
CA LEU A 79 1.96 3.66 4.23
C LEU A 79 2.72 4.99 4.27
N ALA A 80 2.07 6.04 3.77
CA ALA A 80 2.57 7.40 3.80
C ALA A 80 1.69 8.30 4.70
N PRO A 81 2.30 9.20 5.49
CA PRO A 81 1.58 10.06 6.43
C PRO A 81 0.75 11.16 5.76
N ASN A 82 1.00 11.48 4.48
CA ASN A 82 0.29 12.52 3.75
C ASN A 82 0.17 12.18 2.25
N LYS A 83 -0.78 12.84 1.56
CA LYS A 83 -1.06 12.61 0.13
C LYS A 83 0.12 12.98 -0.78
N THR A 84 0.92 13.99 -0.42
CA THR A 84 2.05 14.44 -1.25
C THR A 84 3.15 13.38 -1.31
N LEU A 85 3.58 12.88 -0.16
CA LEU A 85 4.59 11.80 -0.09
C LEU A 85 4.04 10.50 -0.67
N ALA A 86 2.74 10.20 -0.46
CA ALA A 86 2.10 9.05 -1.08
C ALA A 86 2.17 9.13 -2.62
N ALA A 87 1.88 10.29 -3.21
CA ALA A 87 1.96 10.48 -4.66
C ALA A 87 3.39 10.35 -5.19
N GLN A 88 4.39 10.85 -4.46
CA GLN A 88 5.81 10.69 -4.79
C GLN A 88 6.21 9.22 -4.79
N LEU A 89 5.91 8.50 -3.71
CA LEU A 89 6.22 7.07 -3.58
C LEU A 89 5.48 6.23 -4.63
N TYR A 90 4.23 6.57 -4.95
CA TYR A 90 3.49 5.94 -6.04
C TYR A 90 4.20 6.11 -7.39
N ALA A 91 4.64 7.33 -7.71
CA ALA A 91 5.36 7.60 -8.96
C ALA A 91 6.70 6.85 -9.02
N GLU A 92 7.48 6.86 -7.93
CA GLU A 92 8.75 6.13 -7.82
C GLU A 92 8.53 4.61 -7.96
N MET A 93 7.56 4.04 -7.25
CA MET A 93 7.25 2.61 -7.35
C MET A 93 6.73 2.25 -8.75
N LYS A 94 5.92 3.10 -9.39
CA LYS A 94 5.45 2.85 -10.76
C LYS A 94 6.60 2.86 -11.77
N HIS A 95 7.60 3.72 -11.55
CA HIS A 95 8.82 3.76 -12.34
C HIS A 95 9.67 2.50 -12.14
N PHE A 96 9.82 2.03 -10.90
CA PHE A 96 10.57 0.81 -10.59
C PHE A 96 9.87 -0.48 -11.04
N PHE A 97 8.53 -0.50 -11.07
CA PHE A 97 7.74 -1.68 -11.38
C PHE A 97 6.70 -1.40 -12.48
N PRO A 98 7.13 -1.04 -13.70
CA PRO A 98 6.21 -0.65 -14.78
C PRO A 98 5.32 -1.80 -15.25
N ASP A 99 5.79 -3.05 -15.08
CA ASP A 99 5.10 -4.28 -15.52
C ASP A 99 4.16 -4.89 -14.44
N ASN A 100 4.19 -4.36 -13.20
CA ASN A 100 3.43 -4.85 -12.05
C ASN A 100 2.27 -3.91 -11.63
N ALA A 101 1.40 -4.40 -10.74
CA ALA A 101 0.26 -3.62 -10.24
C ALA A 101 0.69 -2.68 -9.10
N VAL A 102 1.25 -1.53 -9.47
CA VAL A 102 1.44 -0.41 -8.53
C VAL A 102 0.19 0.46 -8.55
N GLU A 103 -0.46 0.56 -7.38
CA GLU A 103 -1.77 1.17 -7.19
C GLU A 103 -1.75 2.21 -6.06
N TYR A 104 -2.74 3.11 -6.07
CA TYR A 104 -2.81 4.27 -5.17
C TYR A 104 -4.10 4.27 -4.37
N PHE A 105 -3.99 4.36 -3.04
CA PHE A 105 -5.13 4.26 -2.13
C PHE A 105 -5.13 5.36 -1.06
N VAL A 106 -5.71 6.51 -1.39
CA VAL A 106 -5.87 7.64 -0.45
C VAL A 106 -7.33 8.06 -0.38
N SER A 107 -7.65 8.99 0.54
CA SER A 107 -8.98 9.59 0.56
C SER A 107 -9.29 10.23 -0.80
N TYR A 108 -10.38 9.77 -1.39
CA TYR A 108 -11.00 10.33 -2.60
C TYR A 108 -11.73 11.65 -2.38
N TYR A 109 -11.78 12.18 -1.16
CA TYR A 109 -12.32 13.52 -0.94
C TYR A 109 -11.24 14.56 -1.21
N ASP A 110 -11.54 15.51 -2.09
CA ASP A 110 -10.76 16.74 -2.27
C ASP A 110 -11.08 17.73 -1.14
N TYR A 111 -12.34 17.75 -0.71
CA TYR A 111 -12.81 18.49 0.45
C TYR A 111 -13.73 17.60 1.29
N TYR A 112 -13.59 17.65 2.62
CA TYR A 112 -14.45 16.89 3.53
C TYR A 112 -14.65 17.66 4.83
N GLN A 113 -15.90 17.96 5.14
CA GLN A 113 -16.36 18.45 6.42
C GLN A 113 -17.19 17.35 7.08
N PRO A 114 -16.76 16.81 8.24
CA PRO A 114 -17.56 15.85 8.97
C PRO A 114 -18.79 16.53 9.55
N GLU A 115 -19.86 15.75 9.69
CA GLU A 115 -20.98 16.14 10.52
C GLU A 115 -20.54 16.29 11.98
N ALA A 116 -20.88 17.40 12.62
CA ALA A 116 -20.51 17.64 14.00
C ALA A 116 -21.55 18.52 14.70
N TYR A 117 -21.69 18.32 16.02
CA TYR A 117 -22.43 19.23 16.87
C TYR A 117 -21.47 19.87 17.87
N ILE A 118 -21.53 21.20 17.99
CA ILE A 118 -20.71 22.01 18.91
C ILE A 118 -21.58 22.48 20.07
N PRO A 119 -21.53 21.81 21.25
CA PRO A 119 -22.45 22.09 22.35
C PRO A 119 -22.31 23.51 22.92
N ARG A 120 -21.10 24.07 22.91
CA ARG A 120 -20.82 25.39 23.51
C ARG A 120 -21.55 26.53 22.79
N SER A 121 -21.76 26.39 21.49
CA SER A 121 -22.43 27.40 20.65
C SER A 121 -23.78 26.92 20.14
N ASP A 122 -24.26 25.77 20.61
CA ASP A 122 -25.46 25.10 20.11
C ASP A 122 -25.52 25.06 18.57
N THR A 123 -24.40 24.72 17.95
CA THR A 123 -24.25 24.78 16.49
C THR A 123 -24.14 23.38 15.92
N TYR A 124 -25.03 23.04 15.00
CA TYR A 124 -24.91 21.85 14.17
C TYR A 124 -24.19 22.21 12.87
N ILE A 125 -23.20 21.39 12.52
CA ILE A 125 -22.41 21.47 11.29
C ILE A 125 -22.83 20.28 10.43
N GLU A 126 -23.47 20.58 9.31
CA GLU A 126 -23.83 19.58 8.32
C GLU A 126 -22.59 18.99 7.64
N LYS A 127 -22.73 17.73 7.23
CA LYS A 127 -21.75 17.07 6.37
C LYS A 127 -21.73 17.76 5.00
N ASP A 128 -20.54 18.14 4.56
CA ASP A 128 -20.29 18.61 3.20
C ASP A 128 -19.02 17.95 2.65
N SER A 129 -19.00 17.60 1.37
CA SER A 129 -17.86 16.93 0.77
C SER A 129 -17.82 17.05 -0.74
N SER A 130 -16.62 17.07 -1.29
CA SER A 130 -16.36 16.99 -2.73
C SER A 130 -15.49 15.78 -3.04
N ILE A 131 -15.93 14.95 -4.00
CA ILE A 131 -15.27 13.70 -4.39
C ILE A 131 -14.42 13.92 -5.64
N ASN A 132 -13.24 13.32 -5.63
CA ASN A 132 -12.35 13.19 -6.76
C ASN A 132 -12.55 11.83 -7.46
N GLU A 133 -13.28 11.85 -8.57
CA GLU A 133 -13.60 10.68 -9.38
C GLU A 133 -12.36 9.90 -9.87
N GLN A 134 -11.24 10.59 -10.10
CA GLN A 134 -10.01 9.93 -10.51
C GLN A 134 -9.41 9.11 -9.36
N ILE A 135 -9.36 9.68 -8.16
CA ILE A 135 -8.87 8.95 -6.98
C ILE A 135 -9.80 7.80 -6.63
N ASP A 136 -11.11 7.95 -6.79
CA ASP A 136 -12.06 6.86 -6.57
C ASP A 136 -11.79 5.67 -7.51
N ARG A 137 -11.61 5.93 -8.81
CA ARG A 137 -11.20 4.89 -9.77
C ARG A 137 -9.88 4.21 -9.38
N MET A 138 -8.90 4.96 -8.89
CA MET A 138 -7.63 4.39 -8.42
C MET A 138 -7.82 3.51 -7.17
N ARG A 139 -8.72 3.87 -6.25
CA ARG A 139 -9.06 3.02 -5.09
C ARG A 139 -9.69 1.71 -5.54
N HIS A 140 -10.61 1.75 -6.50
CA HIS A 140 -11.20 0.56 -7.09
C HIS A 140 -10.15 -0.33 -7.78
N ALA A 141 -9.22 0.28 -8.53
CA ALA A 141 -8.09 -0.45 -9.13
C ALA A 141 -7.23 -1.15 -8.06
N ALA A 142 -6.91 -0.47 -6.95
CA ALA A 142 -6.16 -1.05 -5.84
C ALA A 142 -6.87 -2.26 -5.20
N THR A 143 -8.17 -2.13 -4.93
CA THR A 143 -8.96 -3.24 -4.36
C THR A 143 -9.07 -4.43 -5.31
N ARG A 144 -9.17 -4.18 -6.61
CA ARG A 144 -9.19 -5.23 -7.62
C ARG A 144 -7.83 -5.91 -7.74
N ALA A 145 -6.75 -5.13 -7.76
CA ALA A 145 -5.40 -5.65 -7.92
C ALA A 145 -5.01 -6.62 -6.80
N ILE A 146 -5.29 -6.29 -5.53
CA ILE A 146 -5.00 -7.21 -4.41
C ILE A 146 -5.88 -8.48 -4.45
N LEU A 147 -7.02 -8.42 -5.15
CA LEU A 147 -7.91 -9.55 -5.31
C LEU A 147 -7.52 -10.46 -6.47
N GLU A 148 -6.91 -9.93 -7.52
CA GLU A 148 -6.63 -10.66 -8.77
C GLU A 148 -5.14 -10.99 -8.97
N ARG A 149 -4.23 -10.39 -8.19
CA ARG A 149 -2.78 -10.45 -8.43
C ARG A 149 -1.98 -10.60 -7.13
N ASN A 150 -0.84 -11.27 -7.21
CA ASN A 150 0.15 -11.30 -6.12
C ASN A 150 1.23 -10.23 -6.28
N ASP A 151 1.44 -9.70 -7.48
CA ASP A 151 2.41 -8.64 -7.78
C ASP A 151 1.83 -7.24 -7.59
N CYS A 152 1.23 -6.99 -6.42
CA CYS A 152 0.58 -5.72 -6.09
C CYS A 152 1.37 -4.91 -5.05
N ILE A 153 1.64 -3.64 -5.37
CA ILE A 153 2.15 -2.63 -4.43
C ILE A 153 1.07 -1.56 -4.28
N ILE A 154 0.52 -1.41 -3.08
CA ILE A 154 -0.43 -0.35 -2.79
C ILE A 154 0.27 0.74 -2.01
N VAL A 155 0.34 1.95 -2.56
CA VAL A 155 0.77 3.14 -1.83
C VAL A 155 -0.44 3.83 -1.25
N ALA A 156 -0.52 3.90 0.07
CA ALA A 156 -1.72 4.34 0.77
C ALA A 156 -1.46 5.41 1.83
N SER A 157 -2.50 6.18 2.13
CA SER A 157 -2.57 6.96 3.38
C SER A 157 -3.26 6.15 4.48
N VAL A 158 -3.49 6.76 5.64
CA VAL A 158 -4.35 6.21 6.70
C VAL A 158 -5.77 5.87 6.22
N SER A 159 -6.17 6.21 5.00
CA SER A 159 -7.42 5.73 4.43
C SER A 159 -7.53 4.20 4.39
N CYS A 160 -6.42 3.45 4.40
CA CYS A 160 -6.44 1.98 4.35
C CYS A 160 -6.92 1.32 5.66
N ILE A 161 -7.02 2.07 6.76
CA ILE A 161 -7.57 1.57 8.04
C ILE A 161 -9.04 1.98 8.24
N TYR A 162 -9.62 2.73 7.30
CA TYR A 162 -11.04 3.06 7.31
C TYR A 162 -11.87 1.97 6.65
N GLY A 163 -13.14 1.88 7.05
CA GLY A 163 -14.07 0.89 6.54
C GLY A 163 -14.21 0.93 5.03
N ILE A 164 -14.15 -0.25 4.43
CA ILE A 164 -14.46 -0.52 3.03
C ILE A 164 -15.48 -1.67 2.99
N GLY A 165 -16.26 -1.78 1.91
CA GLY A 165 -17.22 -2.88 1.75
C GLY A 165 -16.57 -4.26 1.90
N ALA A 166 -17.39 -5.28 2.17
CA ALA A 166 -16.90 -6.65 2.37
C ALA A 166 -16.20 -7.17 1.10
N VAL A 167 -15.19 -8.02 1.29
CA VAL A 167 -14.38 -8.58 0.18
C VAL A 167 -15.27 -9.33 -0.82
N GLU A 168 -16.27 -10.04 -0.32
CA GLU A 168 -17.25 -10.79 -1.11
C GLU A 168 -17.98 -9.88 -2.09
N THR A 169 -18.38 -8.69 -1.66
CA THR A 169 -19.04 -7.69 -2.50
C THR A 169 -18.13 -7.21 -3.64
N TYR A 170 -16.83 -7.04 -3.38
CA TYR A 170 -15.87 -6.66 -4.43
C TYR A 170 -15.63 -7.80 -5.43
N LEU A 171 -15.59 -9.05 -4.96
CA LEU A 171 -15.43 -10.21 -5.85
C LEU A 171 -16.61 -10.36 -6.82
N GLU A 172 -17.85 -10.15 -6.36
CA GLU A 172 -19.04 -10.16 -7.22
C GLU A 172 -19.00 -9.10 -8.33
N MET A 173 -18.40 -7.93 -8.05
CA MET A 173 -18.25 -6.85 -9.03
C MET A 173 -17.16 -7.15 -10.08
N THR A 174 -16.15 -7.95 -9.73
CA THR A 174 -15.06 -8.35 -10.66
C THR A 174 -15.41 -9.54 -11.56
N GLN A 175 -16.42 -10.34 -11.21
CA GLN A 175 -16.81 -11.56 -11.95
C GLN A 175 -17.89 -11.35 -13.04
N ARG A 176 -18.16 -10.09 -13.42
CA ARG A 176 -18.99 -9.76 -14.59
C ARG A 176 -18.12 -9.27 -15.75
#